data_AF-A0AA41S823-F1
#
_entry.id   AF-A0AA41S823-F1
#
_cell.length_a   1.000
_cell.length_b   1.000
_cell.length_c   1.000
_cell.angle_alpha   90.00
_cell.angle_beta   90.00
_cell.angle_gamma   90.00
#
_symmetry.space_group_name_H-M   'P 1'
#
loop_
_entity.id
_entity.type
_entity.pdbx_description
1 polymer ?
#
loop_
_entity_poly.entity_id
_entity_poly.type
_entity_poly.pdbx_seq_one_letter_code
_entity_poly.pdbx_strand_id
1 'polypeptide(L)'
;MGQGKEVKTKDEPHVEIQERGEIFFFYRPKVNKDEAHSPDDVQRLYIVLRPESGEKTVEDKQSSDSGKEGASKAGGEKDASSSDPGKKGGAASGGDVKGSHGGHGEEEVNIEKEVLLRFIVMGKKSLPDPSKKSRPYWGFVEMVTTKIDDVKTALKGEEYDTATRGHRHTSPARALAEGIYRILRHKPGSKKNHTHLIYKLEFPPEDEKNEPQESLNIEREGSFLIQIKNPNQHQGSSGGFGGLQNKRRAAFPAHLQGLFGKLRYSPADPPDFLNYEGCEFLLISASDDIEEELGLELKTEIGEAGGSHDVSCSDLVKTFGETASTKPLMKGTWV
;
A
#
# COMPACT_ATOMS: atom_id res chain seq x y z
N MET A 1 -12.37 -9.72 13.60
CA MET A 1 -13.82 -9.62 13.36
C MET A 1 -14.19 -10.67 12.31
N GLY A 2 -15.44 -10.77 11.86
CA GLY A 2 -15.72 -11.63 10.71
C GLY A 2 -15.32 -10.93 9.40
N GLN A 3 -15.09 -11.73 8.36
CA GLN A 3 -14.36 -11.32 7.15
C GLN A 3 -15.13 -10.32 6.26
N GLY A 4 -16.28 -9.79 6.71
CA GLY A 4 -17.32 -9.24 5.84
C GLY A 4 -17.96 -10.33 4.96
N LYS A 5 -19.06 -10.01 4.28
CA LYS A 5 -19.75 -10.95 3.39
C LYS A 5 -19.88 -10.39 1.99
N GLU A 6 -19.81 -11.26 1.00
CA GLU A 6 -20.14 -10.94 -0.38
C GLU A 6 -21.54 -11.47 -0.70
N VAL A 7 -22.40 -10.60 -1.23
CA VAL A 7 -23.70 -11.02 -1.74
C VAL A 7 -23.67 -10.91 -3.25
N LYS A 8 -23.87 -12.04 -3.93
CA LYS A 8 -24.06 -12.04 -5.39
C LYS A 8 -25.43 -11.45 -5.70
N THR A 9 -25.45 -10.39 -6.48
CA THR A 9 -26.69 -9.68 -6.85
C THR A 9 -27.14 -10.04 -8.27
N LYS A 10 -26.31 -10.78 -9.02
CA LYS A 10 -26.62 -11.34 -10.34
C LYS A 10 -26.42 -12.85 -10.35
N ASP A 11 -27.11 -13.55 -11.25
CA ASP A 11 -27.07 -15.02 -11.35
C ASP A 11 -25.70 -15.54 -11.86
N GLU A 12 -25.03 -14.79 -12.73
CA GLU A 12 -23.71 -15.14 -13.29
C GLU A 12 -22.73 -13.95 -13.22
N PRO A 13 -22.31 -13.52 -12.01
CA PRO A 13 -21.25 -12.55 -11.90
C PRO A 13 -19.97 -13.27 -12.31
N HIS A 14 -19.35 -12.85 -13.42
CA HIS A 14 -18.14 -13.48 -13.97
C HIS A 14 -16.88 -13.08 -13.16
N VAL A 15 -17.00 -13.17 -11.84
CA VAL A 15 -16.02 -12.72 -10.85
C VAL A 15 -15.59 -13.88 -9.98
N GLU A 16 -14.29 -13.93 -9.71
CA GLU A 16 -13.66 -14.94 -8.86
C GLU A 16 -12.83 -14.19 -7.82
N ILE A 17 -13.15 -14.37 -6.54
CA ILE A 17 -12.46 -13.69 -5.45
C ILE A 17 -11.14 -14.42 -5.20
N GLN A 18 -10.05 -13.70 -5.40
CA GLN A 18 -8.69 -14.22 -5.25
C GLN A 18 -8.15 -14.01 -3.84
N GLU A 19 -8.54 -12.91 -3.19
CA GLU A 19 -8.07 -12.51 -1.86
C GLU A 19 -9.13 -11.71 -1.11
N ARG A 20 -9.18 -11.91 0.22
CA ARG A 20 -9.98 -11.16 1.19
C ARG A 20 -9.07 -10.64 2.29
N GLY A 21 -9.37 -9.45 2.80
CA GLY A 21 -8.76 -8.98 4.02
C GLY A 21 -9.19 -7.58 4.42
N GLU A 22 -8.40 -6.98 5.31
CA GLU A 22 -8.60 -5.63 5.84
C GLU A 22 -7.70 -4.61 5.12
N ILE A 23 -8.24 -3.42 4.91
CA ILE A 23 -7.55 -2.28 4.31
C ILE A 23 -7.57 -1.10 5.26
N PHE A 24 -6.42 -0.48 5.45
CA PHE A 24 -6.25 0.70 6.29
C PHE A 24 -5.62 1.84 5.50
N PHE A 25 -6.17 3.03 5.64
CA PHE A 25 -5.68 4.24 4.99
C PHE A 25 -5.01 5.16 6.00
N PHE A 26 -3.83 5.66 5.66
CA PHE A 26 -3.10 6.63 6.47
C PHE A 26 -2.61 7.78 5.62
N TYR A 27 -2.56 8.99 6.18
CA TYR A 27 -1.86 10.11 5.56
C TYR A 27 -0.77 10.64 6.48
N ARG A 28 0.31 11.18 5.92
CA ARG A 28 1.32 11.92 6.68
C ARG A 28 1.26 13.40 6.34
N PRO A 29 1.16 14.31 7.32
CA PRO A 29 1.27 15.75 7.08
C PRO A 29 2.61 16.14 6.47
N LYS A 30 2.67 17.32 5.84
CA LYS A 30 3.93 17.92 5.35
C LYS A 30 4.94 18.10 6.49
N VAL A 31 6.22 18.08 6.12
CA VAL A 31 7.35 18.39 7.00
C VAL A 31 7.09 19.72 7.73
N ASN A 32 7.33 19.73 9.03
CA ASN A 32 7.07 20.84 9.94
C ASN A 32 5.58 21.21 10.13
N LYS A 33 4.64 20.30 9.83
CA LYS A 33 3.21 20.44 10.17
C LYS A 33 2.77 19.30 11.09
N ASP A 34 2.13 19.64 12.21
CA ASP A 34 1.63 18.65 13.17
C ASP A 34 0.34 17.98 12.69
N GLU A 35 -0.48 18.74 11.95
CA GLU A 35 -1.77 18.30 11.40
C GLU A 35 -1.91 18.75 9.94
N ALA A 36 -2.77 18.06 9.18
CA ALA A 36 -3.19 18.50 7.86
C ALA A 36 -4.62 19.05 7.96
N HIS A 37 -4.84 20.23 7.39
CA HIS A 37 -6.16 20.86 7.32
C HIS A 37 -6.76 20.85 5.91
N SER A 38 -6.01 20.37 4.91
CA SER A 38 -6.43 20.27 3.52
C SER A 38 -5.57 19.24 2.76
N PRO A 39 -5.96 18.81 1.53
CA PRO A 39 -5.15 17.91 0.71
C PRO A 39 -3.74 18.43 0.45
N ASP A 40 -3.58 19.76 0.37
CA ASP A 40 -2.29 20.37 0.13
C ASP A 40 -1.32 20.14 1.28
N ASP A 41 -1.83 19.96 2.50
CA ASP A 41 -1.02 19.72 3.70
C ASP A 41 -0.62 18.27 3.88
N VAL A 42 -1.12 17.37 3.04
CA VAL A 42 -0.69 15.98 3.00
C VAL A 42 0.65 15.89 2.26
N GLN A 43 1.59 15.15 2.83
CA GLN A 43 2.85 14.79 2.18
C GLN A 43 2.70 13.50 1.38
N ARG A 44 2.11 12.48 1.99
CA ARG A 44 1.98 11.12 1.46
C ARG A 44 0.70 10.46 1.94
N LEU A 45 0.13 9.63 1.07
CA LEU A 45 -0.95 8.71 1.37
C LEU A 45 -0.38 7.29 1.38
N TYR A 46 -0.76 6.50 2.37
CA TYR A 46 -0.39 5.10 2.53
C TYR A 46 -1.63 4.23 2.59
N ILE A 47 -1.46 3.00 2.12
CA ILE A 47 -2.44 1.92 2.27
C ILE A 47 -1.72 0.78 2.99
N VAL A 48 -2.38 0.15 3.95
CA VAL A 48 -1.95 -1.14 4.51
C VAL A 48 -2.99 -2.16 4.12
N LEU A 49 -2.57 -3.20 3.40
CA LEU A 49 -3.41 -4.38 3.19
C LEU A 49 -2.98 -5.47 4.15
N ARG A 50 -3.95 -6.12 4.78
CA ARG A 50 -3.78 -7.30 5.60
C ARG A 50 -4.60 -8.43 4.99
N PRO A 51 -4.01 -9.29 4.14
CA PRO A 51 -4.67 -10.49 3.64
C PRO A 51 -5.07 -11.41 4.81
N GLU A 52 -6.26 -11.98 4.74
CA GLU A 52 -6.79 -12.92 5.74
C GLU A 52 -7.17 -14.27 5.13
N SER A 53 -7.53 -14.29 3.86
CA SER A 53 -7.78 -15.52 3.10
C SER A 53 -7.65 -15.28 1.60
N GLY A 54 -7.37 -16.33 0.84
CA GLY A 54 -7.30 -16.26 -0.62
C GLY A 54 -7.55 -17.63 -1.27
N GLU A 55 -7.28 -17.73 -2.57
CA GLU A 55 -7.29 -19.02 -3.30
C GLU A 55 -6.34 -20.05 -2.65
N LYS A 56 -5.25 -19.56 -2.04
CA LYS A 56 -4.29 -20.36 -1.27
C LYS A 56 -4.28 -19.86 0.19
N THR A 57 -4.14 -20.78 1.13
CA THR A 57 -3.97 -20.46 2.56
C THR A 57 -2.52 -20.15 2.93
N VAL A 58 -1.58 -20.61 2.09
CA VAL A 58 -0.15 -20.31 2.19
C VAL A 58 0.22 -19.46 0.99
N GLU A 59 0.76 -18.28 1.27
CA GLU A 59 1.27 -17.36 0.27
C GLU A 59 2.79 -17.31 0.31
N ASP A 60 3.40 -17.14 -0.85
CA ASP A 60 4.81 -16.81 -0.95
C ASP A 60 4.98 -15.30 -0.77
N LYS A 61 5.82 -14.91 0.19
CA LYS A 61 6.27 -13.52 0.31
C LYS A 61 7.77 -13.41 0.11
N GLN A 62 8.21 -12.18 -0.15
CA GLN A 62 9.61 -11.84 -0.12
C GLN A 62 10.26 -12.27 1.21
N SER A 63 11.44 -12.91 1.12
CA SER A 63 12.17 -13.33 2.32
C SER A 63 12.66 -12.12 3.13
N SER A 64 12.61 -12.23 4.45
CA SER A 64 12.95 -11.11 5.36
C SER A 64 14.43 -10.69 5.35
N ASP A 65 15.31 -11.54 4.84
CA ASP A 65 16.76 -11.28 4.71
C ASP A 65 17.14 -10.63 3.37
N SER A 66 16.18 -10.52 2.46
CA SER A 66 16.45 -9.98 1.14
C SER A 66 16.64 -8.46 1.14
N GLY A 67 17.48 -7.97 0.22
CA GLY A 67 17.86 -6.55 0.17
C GLY A 67 18.81 -6.10 1.28
N LYS A 68 19.13 -6.95 2.27
CA LYS A 68 20.08 -6.68 3.37
C LYS A 68 21.53 -7.11 3.07
N GLU A 69 21.84 -7.52 1.83
CA GLU A 69 23.17 -8.04 1.45
C GLU A 69 24.32 -7.00 1.62
N GLY A 70 24.01 -5.73 1.86
CA GLY A 70 24.98 -4.69 2.24
C GLY A 70 25.18 -4.47 3.75
N ALA A 71 24.39 -5.10 4.62
CA ALA A 71 24.41 -4.85 6.07
C ALA A 71 25.38 -5.76 6.86
N SER A 72 25.83 -6.88 6.29
CA SER A 72 26.62 -7.91 6.97
C SER A 72 28.14 -7.87 6.70
N LYS A 73 28.72 -6.69 6.44
CA LYS A 73 30.19 -6.51 6.39
C LYS A 73 30.74 -5.43 7.32
N ALA A 74 30.05 -5.13 8.42
CA ALA A 74 30.60 -4.36 9.53
C ALA A 74 30.96 -5.28 10.70
N GLY A 75 31.93 -6.16 10.50
CA GLY A 75 32.38 -7.10 11.53
C GLY A 75 33.48 -8.01 11.02
N GLY A 76 34.71 -7.49 10.93
CA GLY A 76 35.87 -8.30 10.60
C GLY A 76 37.06 -7.49 10.11
N GLU A 77 38.12 -7.48 10.92
CA GLU A 77 39.52 -7.22 10.59
C GLU A 77 39.93 -5.77 10.24
N LYS A 78 40.36 -5.05 11.29
CA LYS A 78 41.48 -4.12 11.18
C LYS A 78 42.75 -4.89 11.52
N ASP A 79 43.67 -5.02 10.56
CA ASP A 79 45.10 -4.79 10.78
C ASP A 79 45.86 -4.89 9.47
N ALA A 80 46.25 -3.72 8.93
CA ALA A 80 47.53 -3.52 8.25
C ALA A 80 47.66 -2.03 7.90
N SER A 81 48.51 -1.35 8.66
CA SER A 81 49.05 -0.03 8.37
C SER A 81 49.78 -0.01 7.01
N SER A 82 49.53 1.01 6.18
CA SER A 82 50.59 1.85 5.62
C SER A 82 50.03 3.01 4.80
N SER A 83 50.78 4.10 4.89
CA SER A 83 50.63 5.46 4.40
C SER A 83 50.66 5.63 2.87
N ASP A 84 49.88 6.58 2.32
CA ASP A 84 50.39 7.78 1.61
C ASP A 84 49.23 8.74 1.21
N PRO A 85 49.40 10.08 1.21
CA PRO A 85 48.34 11.05 0.98
C PRO A 85 48.38 11.66 -0.43
N GLY A 86 47.21 11.80 -1.06
CA GLY A 86 47.03 12.80 -2.11
C GLY A 86 46.00 12.43 -3.16
N LYS A 87 44.87 13.13 -3.18
CA LYS A 87 44.46 14.00 -4.32
C LYS A 87 43.11 14.67 -4.01
N LYS A 88 43.09 16.00 -4.14
CA LYS A 88 41.89 16.84 -4.09
C LYS A 88 40.89 16.46 -5.20
N GLY A 89 39.62 16.41 -4.84
CA GLY A 89 38.48 16.41 -5.76
C GLY A 89 37.20 16.62 -4.96
N GLY A 90 36.75 17.87 -4.87
CA GLY A 90 35.49 18.21 -4.20
C GLY A 90 34.29 17.73 -5.01
N ALA A 91 33.41 16.98 -4.36
CA ALA A 91 32.01 16.89 -4.71
C ALA A 91 31.24 16.72 -3.40
N ALA A 92 30.25 17.60 -3.19
CA ALA A 92 29.48 17.71 -1.98
C ALA A 92 28.82 16.38 -1.60
N SER A 93 28.98 16.02 -0.33
CA SER A 93 28.36 14.90 0.35
C SER A 93 26.83 15.06 0.35
N GLY A 94 26.16 14.37 -0.57
CA GLY A 94 24.77 13.96 -0.37
C GLY A 94 24.78 12.81 0.63
N GLY A 95 24.10 12.98 1.77
CA GLY A 95 23.97 11.92 2.76
C GLY A 95 23.38 10.67 2.13
N ASP A 96 24.10 9.56 2.28
CA ASP A 96 23.65 8.22 1.92
C ASP A 96 22.38 7.87 2.72
N VAL A 97 21.21 8.07 2.12
CA VAL A 97 20.04 7.29 2.50
C VAL A 97 20.40 5.85 2.15
N LYS A 98 20.55 4.98 3.16
CA LYS A 98 20.66 3.53 2.98
C LYS A 98 19.63 3.10 1.93
N GLY A 99 20.10 2.79 0.72
CA GLY A 99 19.21 2.43 -0.37
C GLY A 99 18.57 1.09 -0.06
N SER A 100 17.28 1.09 0.25
CA SER A 100 16.48 -0.13 0.26
C SER A 100 16.49 -0.71 -1.16
N HIS A 101 17.06 -1.89 -1.33
CA HIS A 101 16.99 -2.62 -2.58
C HIS A 101 15.64 -3.33 -2.65
N GLY A 102 15.02 -3.43 -3.83
CA GLY A 102 13.86 -4.32 -3.99
C GLY A 102 14.31 -5.73 -3.65
N GLY A 103 13.55 -6.41 -2.79
CA GLY A 103 14.02 -7.68 -2.26
C GLY A 103 13.76 -8.86 -3.19
N HIS A 104 14.25 -10.00 -2.73
CA HIS A 104 14.48 -11.24 -3.47
C HIS A 104 14.10 -12.46 -2.60
N GLY A 105 13.95 -13.62 -3.24
CA GLY A 105 13.68 -14.87 -2.54
C GLY A 105 12.27 -14.97 -1.99
N GLU A 106 11.94 -16.16 -1.51
CA GLU A 106 10.58 -16.57 -1.16
C GLU A 106 10.58 -17.19 0.23
N GLU A 107 9.55 -16.88 1.00
CA GLU A 107 9.23 -17.46 2.30
C GLU A 107 7.72 -17.71 2.33
N GLU A 108 7.32 -18.91 2.71
CA GLU A 108 5.91 -19.29 2.86
C GLU A 108 5.35 -18.68 4.14
N VAL A 109 4.16 -18.07 4.03
CA VAL A 109 3.40 -17.53 5.16
C VAL A 109 1.98 -18.07 5.11
N ASN A 110 1.50 -18.61 6.23
CA ASN A 110 0.13 -19.05 6.34
C ASN A 110 -0.75 -17.89 6.86
N ILE A 111 -1.43 -17.21 5.96
CA ILE A 111 -2.19 -15.98 6.25
C ILE A 111 -3.40 -16.19 7.17
N GLU A 112 -3.86 -17.44 7.34
CA GLU A 112 -4.90 -17.78 8.32
C GLU A 112 -4.36 -17.93 9.75
N LYS A 113 -3.05 -18.15 9.89
CA LYS A 113 -2.38 -18.42 11.18
C LYS A 113 -1.55 -17.24 11.68
N GLU A 114 -0.92 -16.50 10.77
CA GLU A 114 -0.09 -15.36 11.11
C GLU A 114 -0.43 -14.17 10.24
N VAL A 115 -0.13 -12.97 10.74
CA VAL A 115 -0.42 -11.72 10.05
C VAL A 115 0.55 -11.53 8.90
N LEU A 116 0.04 -11.15 7.73
CA LEU A 116 0.82 -10.60 6.63
C LEU A 116 0.38 -9.15 6.38
N LEU A 117 1.32 -8.22 6.28
CA LEU A 117 1.04 -6.80 6.02
C LEU A 117 1.79 -6.35 4.77
N ARG A 118 1.06 -5.71 3.86
CA ARG A 118 1.61 -5.03 2.68
C ARG A 118 1.49 -3.53 2.91
N PHE A 119 2.61 -2.86 3.21
CA PHE A 119 2.67 -1.41 3.40
C PHE A 119 2.93 -0.73 2.05
N ILE A 120 1.95 0.03 1.58
CA ILE A 120 1.90 0.62 0.24
C ILE A 120 2.01 2.13 0.34
N VAL A 121 2.81 2.71 -0.56
CA VAL A 121 2.93 4.17 -0.74
C VAL A 121 2.28 4.57 -2.05
N MET A 122 1.33 5.50 -1.98
CA MET A 122 0.73 6.10 -3.17
C MET A 122 1.57 7.27 -3.68
N GLY A 123 1.80 7.35 -4.99
CA GLY A 123 2.53 8.46 -5.61
C GLY A 123 1.73 9.75 -5.71
N LYS A 124 0.40 9.65 -5.57
CA LYS A 124 -0.52 10.76 -5.40
C LYS A 124 -1.01 10.77 -3.94
N LYS A 125 -1.47 11.93 -3.49
CA LYS A 125 -1.95 12.16 -2.11
C LYS A 125 -3.42 11.79 -1.93
N SER A 126 -4.08 11.36 -2.99
CA SER A 126 -5.48 10.94 -3.08
C SER A 126 -5.57 9.67 -3.91
N LEU A 127 -6.71 8.99 -3.88
CA LEU A 127 -7.04 7.91 -4.81
C LEU A 127 -7.62 8.45 -6.14
N PRO A 128 -7.66 7.63 -7.20
CA PRO A 128 -8.40 7.97 -8.41
C PRO A 128 -9.86 8.30 -8.08
N ASP A 129 -10.38 9.38 -8.65
CA ASP A 129 -11.78 9.78 -8.53
C ASP A 129 -12.63 8.97 -9.51
N PRO A 130 -13.65 8.22 -9.04
CA PRO A 130 -14.49 7.40 -9.91
C PRO A 130 -15.45 8.20 -10.79
N SER A 131 -15.85 9.40 -10.36
CA SER A 131 -16.70 10.29 -11.15
C SER A 131 -15.98 10.94 -12.34
N LYS A 132 -14.63 10.88 -12.36
CA LYS A 132 -13.80 11.55 -13.36
C LYS A 132 -12.91 10.57 -14.09
N LYS A 133 -12.98 10.61 -15.43
CA LYS A 133 -11.99 9.94 -16.27
C LYS A 133 -10.61 10.57 -16.04
N SER A 134 -9.79 9.90 -15.23
CA SER A 134 -8.47 10.37 -14.82
C SER A 134 -7.36 9.44 -15.31
N ARG A 135 -6.13 9.92 -15.28
CA ARG A 135 -4.96 9.07 -15.54
C ARG A 135 -4.81 8.07 -14.40
N PRO A 136 -4.29 6.86 -14.65
CA PRO A 136 -3.98 5.90 -13.59
C PRO A 136 -3.09 6.49 -12.51
N TYR A 137 -3.35 6.14 -11.26
CA TYR A 137 -2.52 6.56 -10.13
C TYR A 137 -1.50 5.47 -9.83
N TRP A 138 -0.25 5.87 -9.79
CA TRP A 138 0.85 4.98 -9.48
C TRP A 138 1.04 4.83 -7.97
N GLY A 139 1.32 3.61 -7.54
CA GLY A 139 1.71 3.27 -6.19
C GLY A 139 2.75 2.15 -6.19
N PHE A 140 3.30 1.85 -5.03
CA PHE A 140 4.21 0.72 -4.88
C PHE A 140 4.18 0.14 -3.47
N VAL A 141 4.52 -1.14 -3.36
CA VAL A 141 4.72 -1.83 -2.08
C VAL A 141 6.07 -1.40 -1.52
N GLU A 142 6.08 -0.67 -0.42
CA GLU A 142 7.32 -0.25 0.26
C GLU A 142 7.87 -1.37 1.14
N MET A 143 7.00 -2.12 1.81
CA MET A 143 7.40 -3.18 2.75
C MET A 143 6.37 -4.30 2.81
N VAL A 144 6.84 -5.55 2.97
CA VAL A 144 6.01 -6.73 3.25
C VAL A 144 6.53 -7.44 4.49
N THR A 145 5.70 -7.58 5.52
CA THR A 145 6.16 -8.06 6.84
C THR A 145 5.07 -8.83 7.58
N THR A 146 5.49 -9.74 8.45
CA THR A 146 4.61 -10.40 9.43
C THR A 146 4.62 -9.72 10.80
N LYS A 147 5.39 -8.63 10.95
CA LYS A 147 5.56 -7.89 12.20
C LYS A 147 4.88 -6.53 12.10
N ILE A 148 3.81 -6.38 12.89
CA ILE A 148 3.07 -5.12 13.01
C ILE A 148 3.98 -3.94 13.42
N ASP A 149 4.99 -4.21 14.25
CA ASP A 149 5.92 -3.18 14.74
C ASP A 149 6.77 -2.54 13.64
N ASP A 150 7.05 -3.26 12.54
CA ASP A 150 7.75 -2.69 11.40
C ASP A 150 6.88 -1.60 10.75
N VAL A 151 5.58 -1.86 10.55
CA VAL A 151 4.63 -0.88 10.00
C VAL A 151 4.42 0.28 10.97
N LYS A 152 4.29 0.02 12.28
CA LYS A 152 4.24 1.09 13.30
C LYS A 152 5.47 1.99 13.21
N THR A 153 6.65 1.40 13.05
CA THR A 153 7.89 2.16 12.91
C THR A 153 7.89 3.01 11.64
N ALA A 154 7.41 2.49 10.51
CA ALA A 154 7.27 3.26 9.27
C ALA A 154 6.25 4.42 9.36
N LEU A 155 5.24 4.29 10.23
CA LEU A 155 4.23 5.31 10.47
C LEU A 155 4.65 6.37 11.51
N LYS A 156 5.68 6.11 12.33
CA LYS A 156 6.18 7.07 13.33
C LYS A 156 6.72 8.36 12.70
N GLY A 157 6.67 9.43 13.48
CA GLY A 157 7.35 10.69 13.17
C GLY A 157 8.82 10.62 13.56
N GLU A 158 9.62 11.50 12.96
CA GLU A 158 11.03 11.66 13.29
C GLU A 158 11.45 13.13 13.22
N GLU A 159 12.42 13.49 14.06
CA GLU A 159 13.11 14.78 14.05
C GLU A 159 14.52 14.58 13.51
N TYR A 160 14.98 15.48 12.66
CA TYR A 160 16.31 15.40 12.06
C TYR A 160 16.84 16.77 11.64
N ASP A 161 18.16 16.87 11.58
CA ASP A 161 18.84 18.08 11.17
C ASP A 161 19.22 18.04 9.70
N THR A 162 18.98 19.16 9.02
CA THR A 162 19.40 19.33 7.64
C THR A 162 20.51 20.36 7.54
N ALA A 163 21.55 20.02 6.77
CA ALA A 163 22.72 20.89 6.59
C ALA A 163 22.37 22.28 6.03
N THR A 164 21.27 22.41 5.29
CA THR A 164 20.87 23.65 4.61
C THR A 164 19.65 24.33 5.21
N ARG A 165 18.83 23.62 5.99
CA ARG A 165 17.50 24.06 6.39
C ARG A 165 17.20 23.87 7.88
N GLY A 166 18.22 23.56 8.69
CA GLY A 166 18.14 23.44 10.15
C GLY A 166 17.33 22.22 10.62
N HIS A 167 16.82 22.30 11.85
CA HIS A 167 15.94 21.30 12.46
C HIS A 167 14.66 21.10 11.63
N ARG A 168 14.33 19.85 11.35
CA ARG A 168 13.12 19.42 10.65
C ARG A 168 12.42 18.36 11.48
N HIS A 169 11.10 18.38 11.46
CA HIS A 169 10.32 17.28 12.00
C HIS A 169 9.31 16.77 10.98
N THR A 170 9.11 15.47 10.99
CA THR A 170 8.02 14.81 10.29
C THR A 170 7.07 14.27 11.35
N SER A 171 5.81 14.70 11.25
CA SER A 171 4.78 14.21 12.15
C SER A 171 4.46 12.74 11.86
N PRO A 172 4.01 11.98 12.87
CA PRO A 172 3.49 10.64 12.66
C PRO A 172 2.39 10.63 11.58
N ALA A 173 2.33 9.54 10.82
CA ALA A 173 1.20 9.29 9.95
C ALA A 173 -0.07 9.12 10.79
N ARG A 174 -1.18 9.63 10.27
CA ARG A 174 -2.48 9.61 10.91
C ARG A 174 -3.41 8.67 10.17
N ALA A 175 -4.16 7.89 10.93
CA ALA A 175 -5.17 7.02 10.36
C ALA A 175 -6.33 7.84 9.81
N LEU A 176 -6.83 7.38 8.67
CA LEU A 176 -7.83 8.07 7.88
C LEU A 176 -9.09 7.23 7.72
N ALA A 177 -8.93 5.95 7.42
CA ALA A 177 -10.06 5.04 7.27
C ALA A 177 -9.60 3.59 7.46
N GLU A 178 -10.58 2.74 7.75
CA GLU A 178 -10.44 1.29 7.89
C GLU A 178 -11.62 0.64 7.18
N GLY A 179 -11.42 -0.52 6.59
CA GLY A 179 -12.48 -1.30 5.99
C GLY A 179 -12.02 -2.68 5.52
N ILE A 180 -12.88 -3.34 4.78
CA ILE A 180 -12.60 -4.62 4.14
C ILE A 180 -12.30 -4.42 2.66
N TYR A 181 -11.44 -5.27 2.09
CA TYR A 181 -11.16 -5.27 0.66
C TYR A 181 -11.27 -6.67 0.05
N ARG A 182 -11.42 -6.69 -1.27
CA ARG A 182 -11.29 -7.89 -2.10
C ARG A 182 -10.40 -7.62 -3.29
N ILE A 183 -9.59 -8.62 -3.62
CA ILE A 183 -8.97 -8.72 -4.95
C ILE A 183 -9.73 -9.78 -5.72
N LEU A 184 -10.27 -9.41 -6.87
CA LEU A 184 -11.12 -10.27 -7.68
C LEU A 184 -10.71 -10.26 -9.14
N ARG A 185 -10.71 -11.45 -9.74
CA ARG A 185 -10.53 -11.66 -11.17
C ARG A 185 -11.89 -11.51 -11.84
N HIS A 186 -12.04 -10.54 -12.73
CA HIS A 186 -13.23 -10.32 -13.53
C HIS A 186 -12.98 -10.77 -14.98
N LYS A 187 -13.86 -11.64 -15.49
CA LYS A 187 -13.82 -12.19 -16.86
C LYS A 187 -15.08 -11.79 -17.64
N PRO A 188 -15.23 -10.52 -18.07
CA PRO A 188 -16.45 -10.10 -18.75
C PRO A 188 -16.50 -10.66 -20.18
N GLY A 189 -17.19 -11.79 -20.35
CA GLY A 189 -17.48 -12.41 -21.64
C GLY A 189 -16.25 -12.51 -22.56
N SER A 190 -16.27 -11.77 -23.67
CA SER A 190 -15.23 -11.77 -24.71
C SER A 190 -14.07 -10.80 -24.48
N LYS A 191 -14.07 -10.03 -23.39
CA LYS A 191 -12.99 -9.08 -23.06
C LYS A 191 -11.83 -9.77 -22.34
N LYS A 192 -10.69 -9.09 -22.29
CA LYS A 192 -9.54 -9.55 -21.51
C LYS A 192 -9.87 -9.54 -20.02
N ASN A 193 -9.40 -10.58 -19.34
CA ASN A 193 -9.43 -10.67 -17.88
C ASN A 193 -8.73 -9.46 -17.26
N HIS A 194 -9.28 -8.98 -16.16
CA HIS A 194 -8.67 -7.94 -15.34
C HIS A 194 -8.95 -8.18 -13.88
N THR A 195 -8.14 -7.58 -13.03
CA THR A 195 -8.25 -7.71 -11.58
C THR A 195 -8.75 -6.40 -11.00
N HIS A 196 -9.79 -6.48 -10.17
CA HIS A 196 -10.21 -5.35 -9.35
C HIS A 196 -9.63 -5.48 -7.94
N LEU A 197 -9.21 -4.35 -7.38
CA LEU A 197 -9.16 -4.11 -5.95
C LEU A 197 -10.42 -3.31 -5.61
N ILE A 198 -11.33 -3.92 -4.85
CA ILE A 198 -12.52 -3.25 -4.31
C ILE A 198 -12.42 -3.14 -2.80
N TYR A 199 -13.02 -2.12 -2.21
CA TYR A 199 -13.12 -2.00 -0.76
C TYR A 199 -14.44 -1.36 -0.32
N LYS A 200 -14.78 -1.57 0.95
CA LYS A 200 -15.85 -0.87 1.66
C LYS A 200 -15.37 -0.45 3.05
N LEU A 201 -15.56 0.83 3.40
CA LEU A 201 -15.14 1.37 4.68
C LEU A 201 -16.05 0.91 5.82
N GLU A 202 -15.43 0.61 6.96
CA GLU A 202 -16.06 0.33 8.23
C GLU A 202 -15.88 1.49 9.21
N PHE A 203 -14.74 2.19 9.12
CA PHE A 203 -14.48 3.40 9.90
C PHE A 203 -13.91 4.54 9.03
N PRO A 204 -14.28 5.80 9.31
CA PRO A 204 -15.27 6.26 10.31
C PRO A 204 -16.69 5.71 10.04
N PRO A 205 -17.61 5.66 11.01
CA PRO A 205 -18.98 5.16 10.79
C PRO A 205 -19.78 6.08 9.86
N GLU A 206 -20.83 5.58 9.20
CA GLU A 206 -21.55 6.30 8.13
C GLU A 206 -22.19 7.62 8.55
N ASP A 207 -22.54 7.76 9.83
CA ASP A 207 -23.15 8.95 10.43
C ASP A 207 -22.14 10.06 10.75
N GLU A 208 -20.84 9.76 10.70
CA GLU A 208 -19.77 10.74 10.88
C GLU A 208 -19.41 11.45 9.57
N LYS A 209 -18.92 12.68 9.71
CA LYS A 209 -18.47 13.49 8.56
C LYS A 209 -17.24 12.87 7.90
N ASN A 210 -17.29 12.70 6.58
CA ASN A 210 -16.21 12.10 5.77
C ASN A 210 -15.32 13.13 5.07
N GLU A 211 -15.31 14.39 5.54
CA GLU A 211 -14.61 15.49 4.85
C GLU A 211 -13.12 15.17 4.56
N PRO A 212 -12.32 14.60 5.49
CA PRO A 212 -10.94 14.18 5.19
C PRO A 212 -10.82 13.08 4.14
N GLN A 213 -11.75 12.11 4.15
CA GLN A 213 -11.75 10.96 3.25
C GLN A 213 -12.15 11.41 1.85
N GLU A 214 -13.26 12.15 1.72
CA GLU A 214 -13.76 12.74 0.47
C GLU A 214 -12.71 13.62 -0.19
N SER A 215 -12.02 14.47 0.58
CA SER A 215 -10.99 15.37 0.07
C SER A 215 -9.76 14.63 -0.51
N LEU A 216 -9.56 13.36 -0.14
CA LEU A 216 -8.54 12.48 -0.67
C LEU A 216 -9.11 11.40 -1.60
N ASN A 217 -10.37 11.52 -2.02
CA ASN A 217 -11.12 10.57 -2.85
C ASN A 217 -11.15 9.15 -2.27
N ILE A 218 -11.18 9.02 -0.94
CA ILE A 218 -11.38 7.73 -0.27
C ILE A 218 -12.88 7.64 0.02
N GLU A 219 -13.61 7.22 -1.01
CA GLU A 219 -15.05 7.02 -0.94
C GLU A 219 -15.41 5.87 0.00
N ARG A 220 -16.69 5.78 0.38
CA ARG A 220 -17.22 4.70 1.23
C ARG A 220 -17.04 3.33 0.61
N GLU A 221 -17.20 3.25 -0.70
CA GLU A 221 -16.92 2.10 -1.53
C GLU A 221 -16.01 2.54 -2.67
N GLY A 222 -15.02 1.72 -3.00
CA GLY A 222 -14.10 2.01 -4.10
C GLY A 222 -13.86 0.78 -4.95
N SER A 223 -13.74 0.99 -6.26
CA SER A 223 -13.42 -0.05 -7.24
C SER A 223 -12.33 0.43 -8.18
N PHE A 224 -11.23 -0.33 -8.23
CA PHE A 224 -10.10 -0.01 -9.09
C PHE A 224 -9.64 -1.23 -9.87
N LEU A 225 -9.38 -1.06 -11.16
CA LEU A 225 -8.52 -2.01 -11.87
C LEU A 225 -7.10 -1.84 -11.34
N ILE A 226 -6.51 -2.94 -10.84
CA ILE A 226 -5.14 -2.98 -10.39
C ILE A 226 -4.25 -3.66 -11.44
N GLN A 227 -3.22 -2.95 -11.88
CA GLN A 227 -2.26 -3.45 -12.87
C GLN A 227 -0.84 -3.35 -12.32
N ILE A 228 -0.14 -4.48 -12.28
CA ILE A 228 1.25 -4.58 -11.87
C ILE A 228 2.14 -4.16 -13.04
N LYS A 229 3.11 -3.30 -12.78
CA LYS A 229 4.11 -2.87 -13.75
C LYS A 229 5.24 -3.89 -13.80
N ASN A 230 5.64 -4.26 -15.01
CA ASN A 230 6.76 -5.17 -15.24
C ASN A 230 8.09 -4.46 -14.91
N PRO A 231 8.87 -4.91 -13.91
CA PRO A 231 10.12 -4.25 -13.50
C PRO A 231 11.20 -4.30 -14.59
N ASN A 232 11.13 -5.28 -15.50
CA ASN A 232 12.08 -5.52 -16.57
C ASN A 232 11.79 -4.75 -17.87
N GLN A 233 10.67 -4.05 -17.96
CA GLN A 233 10.35 -3.25 -19.15
C GLN A 233 10.90 -1.83 -19.00
N HIS A 234 11.99 -1.55 -19.70
CA HIS A 234 12.81 -0.35 -19.54
C HIS A 234 12.52 0.78 -20.54
N GLN A 235 11.64 0.57 -21.54
CA GLN A 235 11.51 1.51 -22.64
C GLN A 235 10.36 2.52 -22.49
N GLY A 236 10.78 3.76 -22.24
CA GLY A 236 10.02 4.96 -22.55
C GLY A 236 9.06 5.39 -21.45
N SER A 237 9.39 6.49 -20.79
CA SER A 237 8.49 7.30 -19.96
C SER A 237 7.36 7.92 -20.80
N SER A 238 6.60 7.12 -21.54
CA SER A 238 5.38 7.58 -22.21
C SER A 238 4.21 7.74 -21.23
N GLY A 239 4.40 7.34 -19.97
CA GLY A 239 3.39 7.38 -18.90
C GLY A 239 3.48 8.56 -17.94
N GLY A 240 4.46 9.47 -18.06
CA GLY A 240 4.55 10.70 -17.24
C GLY A 240 4.86 10.51 -15.74
N PHE A 241 5.18 9.29 -15.28
CA PHE A 241 5.59 9.02 -13.90
C PHE A 241 6.99 8.41 -13.86
N GLY A 242 7.88 8.96 -13.02
CA GLY A 242 9.29 8.57 -12.94
C GLY A 242 9.54 7.16 -12.39
N GLY A 243 8.52 6.52 -11.80
CA GLY A 243 8.62 5.19 -11.17
C GLY A 243 9.67 5.11 -10.07
N LEU A 244 9.91 3.89 -9.57
CA LEU A 244 11.03 3.62 -8.66
C LEU A 244 12.37 3.64 -9.40
N GLN A 245 13.41 4.09 -8.68
CA GLN A 245 14.80 3.88 -9.09
C GLN A 245 15.06 2.38 -9.29
N ASN A 246 15.86 2.02 -10.29
CA ASN A 246 16.04 0.61 -10.71
C ASN A 246 16.35 -0.35 -9.55
N LYS A 247 17.19 0.08 -8.59
CA LYS A 247 17.58 -0.73 -7.43
C LYS A 247 16.44 -1.00 -6.46
N ARG A 248 15.39 -0.18 -6.44
CA ARG A 248 14.23 -0.28 -5.55
C ARG A 248 13.07 -1.06 -6.16
N ARG A 249 13.16 -1.50 -7.43
CA ARG A 249 12.07 -2.23 -8.10
C ARG A 249 12.01 -3.66 -7.59
N ALA A 250 10.80 -4.23 -7.54
CA ALA A 250 10.61 -5.63 -7.20
C ALA A 250 11.44 -6.53 -8.10
N ALA A 251 11.99 -7.57 -7.49
CA ALA A 251 12.62 -8.67 -8.18
C ALA A 251 11.79 -9.92 -7.97
N PHE A 252 10.81 -10.09 -8.86
CA PHE A 252 9.91 -11.22 -8.83
C PHE A 252 10.64 -12.54 -9.09
N PRO A 253 10.19 -13.64 -8.45
CA PRO A 253 10.63 -14.98 -8.79
C PRO A 253 10.25 -15.32 -10.23
N ALA A 254 10.94 -16.31 -10.80
CA ALA A 254 10.80 -16.67 -12.22
C ALA A 254 9.36 -16.96 -12.63
N HIS A 255 8.58 -17.60 -11.75
CA HIS A 255 7.20 -17.97 -12.04
C HIS A 255 6.29 -16.73 -12.16
N LEU A 256 6.37 -15.76 -11.23
CA LEU A 256 5.65 -14.48 -11.33
C LEU A 256 6.17 -13.61 -12.47
N GLN A 257 7.49 -13.52 -12.62
CA GLN A 257 8.11 -12.73 -13.69
C GLN A 257 7.73 -13.24 -15.08
N GLY A 258 7.53 -14.56 -15.24
CA GLY A 258 7.09 -15.21 -16.46
C GLY A 258 5.67 -14.82 -16.90
N LEU A 259 4.76 -14.52 -15.95
CA LEU A 259 3.37 -14.16 -16.23
C LEU A 259 3.22 -12.87 -17.04
N PHE A 260 4.17 -11.93 -16.92
CA PHE A 260 4.16 -10.73 -17.74
C PHE A 260 4.36 -11.02 -19.23
N GLY A 261 5.07 -12.10 -19.59
CA GLY A 261 5.54 -12.34 -20.95
C GLY A 261 6.26 -11.11 -21.53
N LYS A 262 5.70 -10.54 -22.61
CA LYS A 262 6.23 -9.32 -23.28
C LYS A 262 5.49 -8.03 -22.86
N LEU A 263 4.52 -8.13 -21.95
CA LEU A 263 3.68 -7.01 -21.57
C LEU A 263 4.40 -6.08 -20.59
N ARG A 264 4.05 -4.78 -20.68
CA ARG A 264 4.51 -3.76 -19.72
C ARG A 264 3.74 -3.80 -18.40
N TYR A 265 2.50 -4.26 -18.46
CA TYR A 265 1.62 -4.38 -17.32
C TYR A 265 0.92 -5.74 -17.36
N SER A 266 0.66 -6.29 -16.18
CA SER A 266 -0.13 -7.50 -15.97
C SER A 266 -1.24 -7.20 -14.95
N PRO A 267 -2.41 -7.87 -15.00
CA PRO A 267 -3.30 -7.88 -13.84
C PRO A 267 -2.54 -8.35 -12.57
N ALA A 268 -3.03 -7.95 -11.40
CA ALA A 268 -2.56 -8.46 -10.11
C ALA A 268 -3.12 -9.88 -9.86
N ASP A 269 -2.81 -10.77 -10.79
CA ASP A 269 -3.28 -12.15 -10.83
C ASP A 269 -2.07 -13.06 -11.11
N PRO A 270 -1.54 -13.74 -10.08
CA PRO A 270 -2.07 -13.83 -8.71
C PRO A 270 -1.80 -12.56 -7.87
N PRO A 271 -2.53 -12.38 -6.75
CA PRO A 271 -2.25 -11.32 -5.76
C PRO A 271 -0.81 -11.32 -5.21
N ASP A 272 -0.13 -12.48 -5.26
CA ASP A 272 1.24 -12.73 -4.80
C ASP A 272 2.26 -11.70 -5.34
N PHE A 273 2.00 -11.02 -6.47
CA PHE A 273 2.81 -9.89 -6.93
C PHE A 273 2.97 -8.80 -5.85
N LEU A 274 1.95 -8.59 -5.02
CA LEU A 274 1.96 -7.57 -3.97
C LEU A 274 2.78 -7.98 -2.74
N ASN A 275 3.29 -9.22 -2.69
CA ASN A 275 4.14 -9.71 -1.61
C ASN A 275 5.64 -9.41 -1.81
N TYR A 276 5.98 -8.56 -2.78
CA TYR A 276 7.36 -8.17 -3.08
C TYR A 276 7.55 -6.66 -2.96
N GLU A 277 8.56 -6.26 -2.20
CA GLU A 277 8.92 -4.87 -2.02
C GLU A 277 9.41 -4.27 -3.34
N GLY A 278 9.02 -3.03 -3.59
CA GLY A 278 9.26 -2.37 -4.86
C GLY A 278 8.30 -2.77 -5.98
N CYS A 279 7.27 -3.57 -5.69
CA CYS A 279 6.22 -3.90 -6.66
C CYS A 279 5.46 -2.61 -7.01
N GLU A 280 5.70 -2.10 -8.22
CA GLU A 280 5.02 -0.92 -8.75
C GLU A 280 3.68 -1.34 -9.38
N PHE A 281 2.61 -0.62 -9.09
CA PHE A 281 1.30 -0.87 -9.68
C PHE A 281 0.57 0.42 -10.05
N LEU A 282 -0.48 0.27 -10.84
CA LEU A 282 -1.42 1.33 -11.22
C LEU A 282 -2.80 1.00 -10.68
N LEU A 283 -3.45 1.99 -10.08
CA LEU A 283 -4.89 2.00 -9.83
C LEU A 283 -5.57 2.82 -10.90
N ILE A 284 -6.52 2.20 -11.59
CA ILE A 284 -7.35 2.83 -12.61
C ILE A 284 -8.77 2.80 -12.07
N SER A 285 -9.43 3.95 -11.99
CA SER A 285 -10.81 3.96 -11.52
C SER A 285 -11.68 3.06 -12.40
N ALA A 286 -12.40 2.17 -11.73
CA ALA A 286 -13.49 1.40 -12.32
C ALA A 286 -14.82 2.12 -12.01
N SER A 287 -15.94 1.50 -12.35
CA SER A 287 -17.28 2.07 -12.12
C SER A 287 -17.45 2.49 -10.65
N ASP A 288 -18.18 3.57 -10.42
CA ASP A 288 -18.67 3.95 -9.09
C ASP A 288 -19.75 2.98 -8.56
N ASP A 289 -20.38 2.21 -9.45
CA ASP A 289 -21.34 1.16 -9.09
C ASP A 289 -20.72 -0.24 -9.22
N ILE A 290 -20.26 -0.78 -8.08
CA ILE A 290 -19.70 -2.14 -7.93
C ILE A 290 -20.75 -3.19 -8.25
N GLU A 291 -21.99 -2.98 -7.81
CA GLU A 291 -23.08 -3.93 -8.00
C GLU A 291 -23.44 -4.05 -9.48
N GLU A 292 -23.55 -2.91 -10.17
CA GLU A 292 -23.81 -2.87 -11.59
C GLU A 292 -22.66 -3.51 -12.39
N GLU A 293 -21.40 -3.19 -12.07
CA GLU A 293 -20.26 -3.69 -12.84
C GLU A 293 -19.95 -5.16 -12.55
N LEU A 294 -19.95 -5.56 -11.28
CA LEU A 294 -19.44 -6.86 -10.82
C LEU A 294 -20.55 -7.84 -10.42
N GLY A 295 -21.80 -7.37 -10.24
CA GLY A 295 -22.88 -8.21 -9.72
C GLY A 295 -22.61 -8.70 -8.30
N LEU A 296 -21.91 -7.87 -7.51
CA LEU A 296 -21.46 -8.19 -6.16
C LEU A 296 -21.64 -6.98 -5.25
N GLU A 297 -22.22 -7.22 -4.08
CA GLU A 297 -22.32 -6.26 -2.99
C GLU A 297 -21.38 -6.69 -1.85
N LEU A 298 -20.58 -5.74 -1.32
CA LEU A 298 -19.81 -5.94 -0.09
C LEU A 298 -20.63 -5.51 1.12
N LYS A 299 -20.79 -6.43 2.09
CA LYS A 299 -21.44 -6.17 3.37
C LYS A 299 -20.42 -6.20 4.49
N THR A 300 -20.40 -5.12 5.26
CA THR A 300 -19.64 -4.99 6.51
C THR A 300 -20.46 -5.55 7.66
N GLU A 301 -19.82 -6.02 8.73
CA GLU A 301 -20.56 -6.58 9.87
C GLU A 301 -21.33 -5.51 10.65
N ILE A 302 -20.88 -4.25 10.55
CA ILE A 302 -21.49 -3.09 11.20
C ILE A 302 -22.90 -2.81 10.62
N GLY A 303 -23.11 -3.05 9.33
CA GLY A 303 -24.38 -2.79 8.65
C GLY A 303 -25.50 -3.79 8.95
N GLU A 304 -25.19 -5.02 9.40
CA GLU A 304 -26.21 -6.05 9.65
C GLU A 304 -26.76 -6.05 11.08
N ALA A 305 -26.05 -5.47 12.06
CA ALA A 305 -26.32 -5.75 13.48
C ALA A 305 -26.70 -4.55 14.36
N GLY A 306 -26.76 -3.32 13.84
CA GLY A 306 -26.96 -2.12 14.69
C GLY A 306 -26.00 -2.08 15.89
N GLY A 307 -24.80 -2.67 15.70
CA GLY A 307 -23.83 -2.90 16.75
C GLY A 307 -23.27 -1.58 17.27
N SER A 308 -22.89 -1.55 18.54
CA SER A 308 -22.26 -0.38 19.15
C SER A 308 -21.05 0.05 18.31
N HIS A 309 -21.06 1.29 17.83
CA HIS A 309 -19.92 2.00 17.22
C HIS A 309 -18.82 2.29 18.26
N ASP A 310 -18.47 1.30 19.07
CA ASP A 310 -17.41 1.45 20.07
C ASP A 310 -16.06 1.38 19.35
N VAL A 311 -15.30 2.45 19.45
CA VAL A 311 -13.94 2.61 18.90
C VAL A 311 -12.98 1.54 19.44
N SER A 312 -13.28 0.96 20.61
CA SER A 312 -12.56 -0.20 21.14
C SER A 312 -12.63 -1.44 20.23
N CYS A 313 -13.55 -1.46 19.25
CA CYS A 313 -13.72 -2.55 18.30
C CYS A 313 -12.99 -2.35 16.96
N SER A 314 -12.45 -1.15 16.67
CA SER A 314 -11.68 -0.88 15.43
C SER A 314 -10.39 -1.72 15.42
N ASP A 315 -10.20 -2.53 14.37
CA ASP A 315 -9.00 -3.34 14.19
C ASP A 315 -7.79 -2.45 13.85
N LEU A 316 -8.01 -1.21 13.38
CA LEU A 316 -6.96 -0.20 13.31
C LEU A 316 -6.40 0.15 14.69
N VAL A 317 -7.25 0.34 15.71
CA VAL A 317 -6.80 0.59 17.09
C VAL A 317 -6.16 -0.66 17.70
N LYS A 318 -6.73 -1.85 17.49
CA LYS A 318 -6.15 -3.10 18.00
C LYS A 318 -4.80 -3.41 17.37
N THR A 319 -4.65 -3.17 16.07
CA THR A 319 -3.43 -3.47 15.31
C THR A 319 -2.37 -2.40 15.55
N PHE A 320 -2.70 -1.12 15.34
CA PHE A 320 -1.72 -0.03 15.34
C PHE A 320 -1.63 0.76 16.64
N GLY A 321 -2.61 0.63 17.54
CA GLY A 321 -2.61 1.28 18.86
C GLY A 321 -2.43 2.79 18.79
N GLU A 322 -1.74 3.37 19.78
CA GLU A 322 -1.46 4.82 19.90
C GLU A 322 -0.61 5.40 18.75
N THR A 323 0.03 4.55 17.94
CA THR A 323 0.89 5.01 16.83
C THR A 323 0.05 5.64 15.71
N ALA A 324 -1.19 5.19 15.56
CA ALA A 324 -2.16 5.80 14.67
C ALA A 324 -2.96 6.84 15.45
N SER A 325 -2.62 8.13 15.33
CA SER A 325 -3.50 9.18 15.85
C SER A 325 -4.84 9.10 15.11
N THR A 326 -5.86 8.54 15.77
CA THR A 326 -7.23 8.39 15.25
C THR A 326 -8.05 9.67 15.34
N LYS A 327 -7.46 10.80 15.79
CA LYS A 327 -8.15 12.09 15.82
C LYS A 327 -8.81 12.46 14.47
N PRO A 328 -8.19 12.27 13.29
CA PRO A 328 -8.84 12.55 12.01
C PRO A 328 -9.96 11.57 11.66
N LEU A 329 -9.93 10.35 12.20
CA LEU A 329 -11.01 9.37 12.09
C LEU A 329 -12.27 9.78 12.86
N MET A 330 -12.17 10.73 13.80
CA MET A 330 -13.25 11.00 14.76
C MET A 330 -13.67 12.47 14.83
N LYS A 331 -12.74 13.42 14.68
CA LYS A 331 -12.98 14.86 14.96
C LYS A 331 -12.12 15.81 14.12
N GLY A 332 -11.52 15.35 13.03
CA GLY A 332 -10.63 16.18 12.22
C GLY A 332 -11.42 17.18 11.39
N THR A 333 -11.38 18.47 11.74
CA THR A 333 -11.85 19.53 10.84
C THR A 333 -10.80 19.78 9.78
N TRP A 334 -11.10 19.44 8.53
CA TRP A 334 -10.44 20.03 7.37
C TRP A 334 -11.17 21.37 7.12
N VAL A 335 -10.42 22.45 6.89
CA VAL A 335 -10.99 23.80 6.68
C VAL A 335 -10.92 24.16 5.22
#